data_AF-A0A545AXK4-F1
#
_entry.id   AF-A0A545AXK4-F1
#
_cell.length_a   1.000
_cell.length_b   1.000
_cell.length_c   1.000
_cell.angle_alpha   90.00
_cell.angle_beta   90.00
_cell.angle_gamma   90.00
#
_symmetry.space_group_name_H-M   'P 1'
#
loop_
_entity.id
_entity.type
_entity.pdbx_description
1 polymer ?
#
loop_
_entity_poly.entity_id
_entity_poly.type
_entity_poly.pdbx_seq_one_letter_code
_entity_poly.pdbx_strand_id
1 'polypeptide(L)'
;MHRAFADGMRAAYGKVLVSGTPRMTRPRARANADGVSGFSVIDPGGNWIRITRKPLGSPPEPEPRGRLSTALANAVVQGDSRGDTAQAARILDTALRRPTAEDHPVALVEVLVYRAELALTLEDHATATAALARARAVPLDPDQATRAADALQHATDLAAAAEAAAVAADGAE
;
A
#
# COMPACT_ATOMS: atom_id res chain seq x y z
N MET A 1 -1.71 6.98 16.84
CA MET A 1 -0.31 7.25 16.42
C MET A 1 -0.19 7.48 14.92
N HIS A 2 -0.50 6.51 14.04
CA HIS A 2 -0.43 6.71 12.57
C HIS A 2 -1.11 8.01 12.09
N ARG A 3 -2.35 8.26 12.52
CA ARG A 3 -3.09 9.49 12.20
C ARG A 3 -2.33 10.77 12.58
N ALA A 4 -1.70 10.81 13.75
CA ALA A 4 -0.94 11.97 14.20
C ALA A 4 0.30 12.24 13.32
N PHE A 5 0.99 11.18 12.86
CA PHE A 5 2.08 11.33 11.88
C PHE A 5 1.55 11.81 10.53
N ALA A 6 0.44 11.23 10.04
CA ALA A 6 -0.19 11.66 8.80
C ALA A 6 -0.62 13.14 8.85
N ASP A 7 -1.24 13.56 9.94
CA ASP A 7 -1.69 14.94 10.14
C ASP A 7 -0.50 15.91 10.25
N GLY A 8 0.57 15.51 10.93
CA GLY A 8 1.83 16.26 10.95
C GLY A 8 2.46 16.40 9.56
N MET A 9 2.45 15.34 8.75
CA MET A 9 2.93 15.41 7.37
C MET A 9 2.07 16.34 6.51
N ARG A 10 0.74 16.28 6.63
CA ARG A 10 -0.16 17.20 5.93
C ARG A 10 0.08 18.65 6.34
N ALA A 11 0.30 18.92 7.63
CA ALA A 11 0.58 20.26 8.11
C ALA A 11 1.91 20.81 7.58
N ALA A 12 2.95 19.97 7.50
CA ALA A 12 4.28 20.39 7.07
C ALA A 12 4.47 20.42 5.54
N TYR A 13 3.85 19.49 4.81
CA TYR A 13 4.10 19.25 3.39
C TYR A 13 2.85 19.37 2.51
N GLY A 14 1.68 19.70 3.09
CA GLY A 14 0.39 19.74 2.38
C GLY A 14 -0.19 18.36 2.03
N LYS A 15 0.57 17.27 2.22
CA LYS A 15 0.19 15.91 1.88
C LYS A 15 0.86 14.86 2.76
N VAL A 16 0.33 13.64 2.75
CA VAL A 16 1.07 12.48 3.27
C VAL A 16 2.09 12.05 2.23
N LEU A 17 3.35 11.91 2.64
CA LEU A 17 4.44 11.52 1.75
C LEU A 17 4.43 10.00 1.59
N VAL A 18 3.99 9.52 0.43
CA VAL A 18 3.87 8.08 0.12
C VAL A 18 5.00 7.56 -0.77
N SER A 19 5.82 8.44 -1.32
CA SER A 19 6.99 8.16 -2.17
C SER A 19 8.15 9.11 -1.86
N GLY A 20 9.33 8.82 -2.41
CA GLY A 20 10.53 9.62 -2.17
C GLY A 20 11.08 9.46 -0.75
N THR A 21 11.91 10.43 -0.35
CA THR A 21 12.49 10.55 0.99
C THR A 21 12.36 12.00 1.43
N PRO A 22 11.65 12.29 2.55
CA PRO A 22 11.01 11.36 3.48
C PRO A 22 9.70 10.73 2.97
N ARG A 23 9.29 9.58 3.53
CA ARG A 23 8.00 8.92 3.25
C ARG A 23 7.45 8.13 4.44
N MET A 24 6.16 7.81 4.43
CA MET A 24 5.49 6.98 5.43
C MET A 24 4.75 5.82 4.75
N THR A 25 4.95 4.59 5.23
CA THR A 25 4.20 3.42 4.78
C THR A 25 2.84 3.33 5.48
N ARG A 26 1.90 2.60 4.91
CA ARG A 26 0.63 2.34 5.59
C ARG A 26 0.77 1.33 6.73
N PRO A 27 -0.07 1.42 7.78
CA PRO A 27 -0.20 0.36 8.77
C PRO A 27 -0.71 -0.91 8.10
N ARG A 28 0.11 -1.96 8.08
CA ARG A 28 -0.27 -3.29 7.58
C ARG A 28 0.16 -4.35 8.57
N ALA A 29 -0.61 -5.43 8.66
CA ALA A 29 -0.19 -6.64 9.34
C ALA A 29 1.01 -7.24 8.62
N ARG A 30 2.01 -7.70 9.36
CA ARG A 30 3.24 -8.24 8.79
C ARG A 30 3.43 -9.68 9.27
N ALA A 31 3.53 -10.60 8.31
CA ALA A 31 3.75 -12.01 8.61
C ALA A 31 5.03 -12.26 9.41
N ASN A 32 6.07 -11.44 9.20
CA ASN A 32 7.34 -11.53 9.92
C ASN A 32 7.36 -10.81 11.28
N ALA A 33 6.20 -10.30 11.73
CA ALA A 33 6.04 -9.63 13.03
C ALA A 33 4.76 -10.15 13.73
N ASP A 34 4.54 -11.47 13.69
CA ASP A 34 3.40 -12.15 14.32
C ASP A 34 2.02 -11.59 13.93
N GLY A 35 1.89 -11.06 12.71
CA GLY A 35 0.65 -10.43 12.23
C GLY A 35 0.35 -9.08 12.87
N VAL A 36 1.26 -8.54 13.69
CA VAL A 36 1.08 -7.25 14.34
C VAL A 36 1.07 -6.13 13.29
N SER A 37 0.04 -5.30 13.34
CA SER A 37 -0.08 -4.12 12.47
C SER A 37 0.86 -3.00 12.93
N GLY A 38 1.55 -2.41 11.96
CA GLY A 38 2.45 -1.28 12.18
C GLY A 38 2.82 -0.59 10.87
N PHE A 39 3.39 0.61 11.00
CA PHE A 39 3.83 1.44 9.88
C PHE A 39 5.29 1.86 10.06
N SER A 40 5.89 2.39 9.00
CA SER A 40 7.26 2.85 8.99
C SER A 40 7.34 4.27 8.45
N VAL A 41 8.22 5.09 9.03
CA VAL A 41 8.56 6.42 8.54
C VAL A 41 10.02 6.38 8.10
N ILE A 42 10.27 6.84 6.88
CA ILE A 42 11.60 7.08 6.34
C ILE A 42 11.82 8.58 6.48
N ASP A 43 12.81 8.99 7.25
CA ASP A 43 13.16 10.41 7.44
C ASP A 43 14.04 10.95 6.29
N PRO A 44 14.31 12.27 6.21
CA PRO A 44 15.17 12.84 5.17
C PRO A 44 16.60 12.29 5.13
N GLY A 45 17.10 11.77 6.25
CA GLY A 45 18.41 11.10 6.34
C GLY A 45 18.39 9.64 5.88
N GLY A 46 17.22 9.12 5.50
CA GLY A 46 17.02 7.73 5.10
C GLY A 46 16.85 6.76 6.27
N ASN A 47 16.68 7.24 7.51
CA ASN A 47 16.47 6.36 8.66
C ASN A 47 15.07 5.76 8.63
N TRP A 48 14.98 4.45 8.93
CA TRP A 48 13.72 3.71 8.99
C TRP A 48 13.21 3.58 10.43
N ILE A 49 12.23 4.40 10.78
CA ILE A 49 11.58 4.39 12.08
C ILE A 49 10.35 3.48 12.01
N ARG A 50 10.37 2.36 12.76
CA ARG A 50 9.27 1.37 12.78
C ARG A 50 8.38 1.57 14.00
N ILE A 51 7.08 1.67 13.77
CA ILE A 51 6.07 1.87 14.80
C ILE A 51 5.06 0.72 14.72
N THR A 52 5.15 -0.21 15.67
CA THR A 52 4.29 -1.39 15.76
C THR A 52 3.41 -1.32 17.00
N ARG A 53 2.19 -1.86 16.92
CA ARG A 53 1.39 -2.06 18.14
C ARG A 53 2.05 -3.10 19.04
N LYS A 54 1.89 -2.97 20.35
CA LYS A 54 2.17 -4.08 21.26
C LYS A 54 1.05 -5.12 21.09
N PRO A 55 1.34 -6.43 20.97
CA PRO A 55 0.30 -7.44 20.86
C PRO A 55 -0.58 -7.39 22.13
N LEU A 56 -1.88 -7.21 21.95
CA LEU A 56 -2.90 -7.24 23.01
C LEU A 56 -3.85 -8.38 22.66
N GLY A 57 -3.53 -9.60 23.11
CA GLY A 57 -4.43 -10.75 22.97
C GLY A 57 -4.74 -11.18 21.53
N SER A 58 -5.80 -11.99 21.42
CA SER A 58 -6.14 -12.95 20.35
C SER A 58 -5.79 -12.56 18.90
N PRO A 59 -5.40 -13.54 18.07
CA PRO A 59 -5.04 -13.30 16.69
C PRO A 59 -6.20 -12.67 15.90
N PRO A 60 -5.89 -11.79 14.92
CA PRO A 60 -6.91 -11.19 14.07
C PRO A 60 -7.74 -12.24 13.33
N GLU A 61 -8.92 -11.84 12.86
CA GLU A 61 -9.74 -12.67 11.98
C GLU A 61 -8.91 -13.23 10.82
N PRO A 62 -9.20 -14.46 10.36
CA PRO A 62 -8.43 -15.07 9.29
C PRO A 62 -8.57 -14.22 8.02
N GLU A 63 -7.44 -13.63 7.61
CA GLU A 63 -7.25 -12.97 6.33
C GLU A 63 -7.76 -13.88 5.18
N PRO A 64 -8.26 -13.29 4.07
CA PRO A 64 -8.66 -14.04 2.90
C PRO A 64 -7.55 -15.02 2.52
N ARG A 65 -7.85 -16.32 2.48
CA ARG A 65 -6.85 -17.35 2.14
C ARG A 65 -6.80 -17.50 0.63
N GLY A 66 -5.60 -17.45 0.07
CA GLY A 66 -5.41 -17.62 -1.37
C GLY A 66 -4.06 -17.13 -1.83
N ARG A 67 -3.73 -17.47 -3.08
CA ARG A 67 -2.44 -17.16 -3.70
C ARG A 67 -2.15 -15.65 -3.73
N LEU A 68 -3.16 -14.81 -4.02
CA LEU A 68 -3.00 -13.34 -3.99
C LEU A 68 -2.70 -12.83 -2.59
N SER A 69 -3.40 -13.32 -1.57
CA SER A 69 -3.14 -12.94 -0.18
C SER A 69 -1.76 -13.39 0.29
N THR A 70 -1.30 -14.59 -0.12
CA THR A 70 0.08 -15.04 0.13
C THR A 70 1.10 -14.14 -0.56
N ALA A 71 0.86 -13.76 -1.82
CA ALA A 71 1.72 -12.85 -2.55
C ALA A 71 1.77 -11.46 -1.88
N LEU A 72 0.62 -10.95 -1.42
CA LEU A 72 0.51 -9.69 -0.70
C LEU A 72 1.32 -9.73 0.60
N ALA A 73 1.14 -10.75 1.43
CA ALA A 73 1.88 -10.90 2.68
C ALA A 73 3.40 -10.93 2.43
N ASN A 74 3.86 -11.67 1.42
CA ASN A 74 5.27 -11.73 1.04
C ASN A 74 5.79 -10.38 0.52
N ALA A 75 5.01 -9.67 -0.30
CA ALA A 75 5.38 -8.35 -0.81
C ALA A 75 5.49 -7.33 0.33
N VAL A 76 4.57 -7.34 1.31
CA VAL A 76 4.61 -6.46 2.49
C VAL A 76 5.88 -6.70 3.30
N VAL A 77 6.32 -7.95 3.46
CA VAL A 77 7.60 -8.25 4.11
C VAL A 77 8.77 -7.63 3.34
N GLN A 78 8.79 -7.71 2.02
CA GLN A 78 9.89 -7.14 1.24
C GLN A 78 9.85 -5.61 1.24
N GLY A 79 8.73 -5.01 0.88
CA GLY A 79 8.60 -3.56 0.74
C GLY A 79 8.59 -2.84 2.07
N ASP A 80 7.69 -3.23 2.97
CA ASP A 80 7.44 -2.45 4.18
C ASP A 80 8.40 -2.85 5.30
N SER A 81 8.82 -4.12 5.39
CA SER A 81 9.75 -4.58 6.44
C SER A 81 11.22 -4.45 6.06
N ARG A 82 11.59 -4.72 4.81
CA ARG A 82 13.00 -4.70 4.37
C ARG A 82 13.37 -3.49 3.51
N GLY A 83 12.38 -2.74 3.01
CA GLY A 83 12.61 -1.62 2.11
C GLY A 83 12.93 -2.02 0.66
N ASP A 84 12.79 -3.31 0.32
CA ASP A 84 13.01 -3.81 -1.03
C ASP A 84 11.72 -3.67 -1.86
N THR A 85 11.41 -2.43 -2.22
CA THR A 85 10.26 -2.05 -3.04
C THR A 85 10.26 -2.76 -4.40
N ALA A 86 11.45 -2.95 -5.01
CA ALA A 86 11.57 -3.60 -6.31
C ALA A 86 11.21 -5.09 -6.23
N GLN A 87 11.68 -5.82 -5.21
CA GLN A 87 11.29 -7.21 -5.01
C GLN A 87 9.81 -7.35 -4.66
N ALA A 88 9.27 -6.45 -3.83
CA ALA A 88 7.84 -6.43 -3.52
C ALA A 88 6.99 -6.30 -4.80
N ALA A 89 7.34 -5.37 -5.69
CA ALA A 89 6.65 -5.19 -6.96
C ALA A 89 6.71 -6.44 -7.84
N ARG A 90 7.90 -7.08 -7.96
CA ARG A 90 8.07 -8.33 -8.74
C ARG A 90 7.19 -9.48 -8.24
N ILE A 91 7.02 -9.61 -6.93
CA ILE A 91 6.14 -10.63 -6.33
C ILE A 91 4.70 -10.41 -6.77
N LEU A 92 4.20 -9.17 -6.66
CA LEU A 92 2.83 -8.83 -7.04
C LEU A 92 2.61 -8.96 -8.56
N ASP A 93 3.55 -8.51 -9.37
CA ASP A 93 3.47 -8.61 -10.85
C ASP A 93 3.41 -10.07 -11.30
N THR A 94 4.17 -10.95 -10.65
CA THR A 94 4.10 -12.40 -10.90
C THR A 94 2.74 -12.97 -10.51
N ALA A 95 2.18 -12.52 -9.39
CA ALA A 95 0.87 -12.96 -8.95
C ALA A 95 -0.25 -12.48 -9.89
N LEU A 96 -0.19 -11.23 -10.35
CA LEU A 96 -1.20 -10.61 -11.23
C LEU A 96 -1.18 -11.13 -12.67
N ARG A 97 -0.05 -11.68 -13.14
CA ARG A 97 0.10 -12.25 -14.51
C ARG A 97 -0.68 -13.54 -14.74
N ARG A 98 -1.11 -14.23 -13.68
CA ARG A 98 -1.85 -15.49 -13.77
C ARG A 98 -3.17 -15.38 -13.00
N PRO A 99 -4.16 -14.63 -13.51
CA PRO A 99 -5.47 -14.57 -12.88
C PRO A 99 -6.09 -15.96 -12.84
N THR A 100 -6.65 -16.35 -11.69
CA THR A 100 -7.42 -17.59 -11.55
C THR A 100 -8.86 -17.26 -11.17
N ALA A 101 -9.80 -18.15 -11.48
CA ALA A 101 -11.20 -17.99 -11.08
C ALA A 101 -11.39 -18.04 -9.55
N GLU A 102 -10.38 -18.51 -8.81
CA GLU A 102 -10.36 -18.60 -7.35
C GLU A 102 -9.79 -17.34 -6.68
N ASP A 103 -9.27 -16.38 -7.45
CA ASP A 103 -8.71 -15.15 -6.89
C ASP A 103 -9.85 -14.32 -6.28
N HIS A 104 -9.82 -14.18 -4.94
CA HIS A 104 -10.85 -13.43 -4.21
C HIS A 104 -10.83 -11.94 -4.61
N PRO A 105 -11.99 -11.33 -4.98
CA PRO A 105 -12.04 -9.95 -5.47
C PRO A 105 -11.43 -8.92 -4.51
N VAL A 106 -11.67 -9.05 -3.21
CA VAL A 106 -11.07 -8.16 -2.18
C VAL A 106 -9.53 -8.24 -2.19
N ALA A 107 -8.96 -9.45 -2.24
CA ALA A 107 -7.51 -9.64 -2.26
C ALA A 107 -6.90 -9.06 -3.56
N LEU A 108 -7.63 -9.14 -4.69
CA LEU A 108 -7.21 -8.52 -5.94
C LEU A 108 -7.14 -6.99 -5.82
N VAL A 109 -8.14 -6.35 -5.20
CA VAL A 109 -8.12 -4.90 -4.93
C VAL A 109 -6.91 -4.54 -4.08
N GLU A 110 -6.68 -5.24 -2.97
CA GLU A 110 -5.56 -4.97 -2.05
C GLU A 110 -4.20 -5.11 -2.74
N VAL A 111 -4.01 -6.17 -3.55
CA VAL A 111 -2.80 -6.38 -4.35
C VAL A 111 -2.57 -5.25 -5.35
N LEU A 112 -3.61 -4.86 -6.10
CA LEU A 112 -3.50 -3.78 -7.10
C LEU A 112 -3.17 -2.44 -6.44
N VAL A 113 -3.82 -2.15 -5.31
CA VAL A 113 -3.60 -0.93 -4.55
C VAL A 113 -2.18 -0.88 -3.97
N TYR A 114 -1.68 -1.99 -3.42
CA TYR A 114 -0.29 -2.02 -2.94
C TYR A 114 0.71 -1.94 -4.09
N ARG A 115 0.41 -2.56 -5.23
CA ARG A 115 1.27 -2.44 -6.43
C ARG A 115 1.36 -1.00 -6.93
N ALA A 116 0.28 -0.23 -6.87
CA ALA A 116 0.27 1.19 -7.21
C ALA A 116 1.16 2.02 -6.26
N GLU A 117 1.10 1.77 -4.95
CA GLU A 117 1.97 2.44 -3.96
C GLU A 117 3.46 2.16 -4.23
N LEU A 118 3.80 0.91 -4.51
CA LEU A 118 5.16 0.52 -4.87
C LEU A 118 5.59 1.17 -6.20
N ALA A 119 4.68 1.29 -7.17
CA ALA A 119 4.95 1.95 -8.45
C ALA A 119 5.31 3.43 -8.25
N LEU A 120 4.51 4.16 -7.44
CA LEU A 120 4.78 5.56 -7.10
C LEU A 120 6.11 5.72 -6.34
N THR A 121 6.45 4.74 -5.49
CA THR A 121 7.74 4.72 -4.79
C THR A 121 8.92 4.51 -5.75
N LEU A 122 8.70 3.82 -6.87
CA LEU A 122 9.67 3.55 -7.93
C LEU A 122 9.59 4.56 -9.09
N GLU A 123 8.80 5.63 -8.95
CA GLU A 123 8.56 6.66 -9.99
C GLU A 123 7.94 6.11 -11.30
N ASP A 124 7.32 4.92 -11.23
CA ASP A 124 6.60 4.29 -12.33
C ASP A 124 5.13 4.73 -12.32
N HIS A 125 4.90 5.98 -12.73
CA HIS A 125 3.57 6.60 -12.73
C HIS A 125 2.57 5.90 -13.66
N ALA A 126 3.04 5.35 -14.79
CA ALA A 126 2.19 4.64 -15.73
C ALA A 126 1.61 3.37 -15.10
N THR A 127 2.45 2.57 -14.43
CA THR A 127 1.97 1.38 -13.71
C THR A 127 1.09 1.75 -12.52
N ALA A 128 1.41 2.83 -11.81
CA ALA A 128 0.56 3.32 -10.71
C ALA A 128 -0.88 3.58 -11.20
N THR A 129 -1.02 4.38 -12.25
CA THR A 129 -2.32 4.73 -12.83
C THR A 129 -3.07 3.50 -13.32
N ALA A 130 -2.39 2.60 -14.05
CA ALA A 130 -3.00 1.37 -14.55
C ALA A 130 -3.49 0.45 -13.42
N ALA A 131 -2.70 0.30 -12.35
CA ALA A 131 -3.07 -0.52 -11.20
C ALA A 131 -4.25 0.08 -10.42
N LEU A 132 -4.28 1.39 -10.21
CA LEU A 132 -5.39 2.10 -9.55
C LEU A 132 -6.69 2.00 -10.36
N ALA A 133 -6.62 2.19 -11.68
CA ALA A 133 -7.76 2.05 -12.57
C ALA A 133 -8.33 0.62 -12.51
N ARG A 134 -7.45 -0.39 -12.57
CA ARG A 134 -7.85 -1.80 -12.48
C ARG A 134 -8.45 -2.14 -11.11
N ALA A 135 -7.94 -1.57 -10.02
CA ALA A 135 -8.49 -1.80 -8.67
C ALA A 135 -9.93 -1.29 -8.54
N ARG A 136 -10.24 -0.11 -9.12
CA ARG A 136 -11.59 0.48 -9.13
C ARG A 136 -12.57 -0.29 -10.00
N ALA A 137 -12.08 -1.03 -10.99
CA ALA A 137 -12.89 -1.80 -11.93
C ALA A 137 -13.19 -3.24 -11.45
N VAL A 138 -12.66 -3.67 -10.29
CA VAL A 138 -12.94 -5.01 -9.76
C VAL A 138 -14.43 -5.10 -9.39
N PRO A 139 -15.16 -6.11 -9.91
CA PRO A 139 -16.55 -6.33 -9.50
C PRO A 139 -16.58 -6.83 -8.05
N LEU A 140 -17.30 -6.12 -7.19
CA LEU A 140 -17.48 -6.43 -5.78
C LEU A 140 -18.96 -6.51 -5.46
N ASP A 141 -19.37 -7.53 -4.71
CA ASP A 141 -20.66 -7.53 -4.04
C ASP A 141 -20.66 -6.55 -2.84
N PRO A 142 -21.82 -6.27 -2.19
CA PRO A 142 -21.88 -5.34 -1.07
C PRO A 142 -20.97 -5.70 0.13
N ASP A 143 -20.82 -6.98 0.48
CA ASP A 143 -19.95 -7.41 1.58
C ASP A 143 -18.47 -7.18 1.21
N GLN A 144 -18.11 -7.57 0.00
CA GLN A 144 -16.77 -7.37 -0.54
C GLN A 144 -16.42 -5.88 -0.66
N ALA A 145 -17.37 -5.03 -1.05
CA ALA A 145 -17.19 -3.59 -1.10
C ALA A 145 -16.93 -2.99 0.28
N THR A 146 -17.65 -3.44 1.31
CA THR A 146 -17.38 -3.05 2.70
C THR A 146 -15.98 -3.48 3.14
N ARG A 147 -15.56 -4.72 2.83
CA ARG A 147 -14.23 -5.23 3.19
C ARG A 147 -13.10 -4.53 2.43
N ALA A 148 -13.32 -4.15 1.18
CA ALA A 148 -12.35 -3.46 0.35
C ALA A 148 -12.32 -1.92 0.56
N ALA A 149 -13.24 -1.36 1.36
CA ALA A 149 -13.42 0.08 1.49
C ALA A 149 -12.13 0.83 1.87
N ASP A 150 -11.37 0.31 2.83
CA ASP A 150 -10.10 0.90 3.26
C ASP A 150 -9.01 0.86 2.16
N ALA A 151 -9.01 -0.21 1.34
CA ALA A 151 -8.10 -0.32 0.21
C ALA A 151 -8.48 0.65 -0.92
N LEU A 152 -9.78 0.78 -1.21
CA LEU A 152 -10.29 1.71 -2.22
C LEU A 152 -10.13 3.17 -1.81
N GLN A 153 -10.32 3.49 -0.53
CA GLN A 153 -10.04 4.83 -0.02
C GLN A 153 -8.55 5.18 -0.21
N HIS A 154 -7.65 4.24 0.10
CA HIS A 154 -6.22 4.45 -0.16
C HIS A 154 -5.92 4.64 -1.64
N ALA A 155 -6.60 3.92 -2.53
CA ALA A 155 -6.46 4.10 -3.97
C ALA A 155 -6.82 5.54 -4.41
N THR A 156 -7.84 6.13 -3.78
CA THR A 156 -8.22 7.54 -3.99
C THR A 156 -7.14 8.49 -3.49
N ASP A 157 -6.63 8.26 -2.29
CA ASP A 157 -5.57 9.09 -1.69
C ASP A 157 -4.28 9.06 -2.55
N LEU A 158 -3.90 7.89 -3.07
CA LEU A 158 -2.74 7.74 -3.96
C LEU A 158 -2.92 8.47 -5.30
N ALA A 159 -4.12 8.41 -5.89
CA ALA A 159 -4.41 9.11 -7.13
C ALA A 159 -4.30 10.63 -6.95
N ALA A 160 -4.90 11.17 -5.90
CA ALA A 160 -4.82 12.60 -5.57
C ALA A 160 -3.36 13.04 -5.31
N ALA A 161 -2.56 12.22 -4.63
CA ALA A 161 -1.15 12.51 -4.39
C ALA A 161 -0.31 12.50 -5.68
N ALA A 162 -0.60 11.58 -6.61
CA ALA A 162 0.08 11.50 -7.91
C ALA A 162 -0.26 12.70 -8.81
N GLU A 163 -1.54 13.10 -8.87
CA GLU A 163 -1.99 14.29 -9.60
C GLU A 163 -1.34 15.57 -9.05
N ALA A 164 -1.32 15.74 -7.73
CA ALA A 164 -0.68 16.89 -7.09
C ALA A 164 0.84 16.95 -7.35
N ALA A 165 1.50 15.80 -7.48
CA ALA A 165 2.92 15.76 -7.84
C ALA A 165 3.17 16.17 -9.30
N ALA A 166 2.30 15.75 -10.24
CA ALA A 166 2.40 16.14 -11.64
C ALA A 166 2.22 17.66 -11.83
N VAL A 167 1.21 18.26 -11.19
CA VAL A 167 0.96 19.71 -11.25
C VAL A 167 2.13 20.52 -10.69
N ALA A 168 2.78 20.03 -9.63
CA ALA A 168 3.96 20.69 -9.06
C ALA A 168 5.20 20.61 -9.96
N ALA A 169 5.31 19.57 -10.80
CA ALA A 169 6.40 19.44 -11.77
C ALA A 169 6.21 20.38 -12.97
N ASP A 170 4.99 20.50 -13.48
CA ASP A 170 4.66 21.38 -14.63
C ASP A 170 4.73 22.88 -14.27
N GLY A 171 4.49 23.25 -13.02
CA GLY A 171 4.57 24.65 -12.56
C GLY A 171 5.97 25.15 -12.20
N ALA A 172 7.00 24.33 -12.38
CA ALA A 172 8.40 24.66 -12.12
C ALA A 172 9.21 24.98 -13.40
N GLU A 173 8.58 24.93 -14.57
CA GLU A 173 9.08 25.44 -15.86
C GLU A 173 8.61 26.89 -16.11
#